data_AF-A0A3C1CKM5-F1
#
_entry.id   AF-A0A3C1CKM5-F1
#
_cell.length_a   1.000
_cell.length_b   1.000
_cell.length_c   1.000
_cell.angle_alpha   90.00
_cell.angle_beta   90.00
_cell.angle_gamma   90.00
#
_symmetry.space_group_name_H-M   'P 1'
#
loop_
_entity.id
_entity.type
_entity.pdbx_description
1 polymer ?
#
loop_
_entity_poly.entity_id
_entity_poly.type
_entity_poly.pdbx_seq_one_letter_code
_entity_poly.pdbx_strand_id
1 'polypeptide(L)'
;MAEAARREPDNPALASAVAEMDEAAICTLHAFAQRILVEHALAAGLPPSFDVLDELSERADLEARLLRFTDQLLDDPGAETMLLRGFLLGLGAPAMLEVAWCLHSQWDRLEDGALAGVEAARPPPGSWPALDVTPVAEALERALALAPLCTDPDDHLAKHLDERISAAIEVLGAAGDDEQAALVFLARSPGFSSARGQADNWQQRAAEVRQACADAETARRALLAEASAPVVGEMLARLARFTLEAAVARVAEGRLTFHDLLVHARRLLRHDEGGRAALRRRYRWLLIDEFQDTDPVQWQVIDRAFSGRSTVILIGDPKQAI
;
A
#
# COMPACT_ATOMS: atom_id res chain seq x y z
N MET A 1 5.89 -3.81 42.28
CA MET A 1 5.73 -5.05 43.08
C MET A 1 6.62 -5.11 44.30
N ALA A 2 7.95 -4.89 44.19
CA ALA A 2 8.86 -4.91 45.34
C ALA A 2 8.49 -3.92 46.47
N GLU A 3 7.90 -2.77 46.14
CA GLU A 3 7.43 -1.81 47.16
C GLU A 3 6.11 -2.24 47.82
N ALA A 4 5.21 -2.88 47.07
CA ALA A 4 3.96 -3.46 47.61
C ALA A 4 4.26 -4.65 48.54
N ALA A 5 5.19 -5.53 48.16
CA ALA A 5 5.66 -6.63 49.01
C ALA A 5 6.36 -6.14 50.30
N ARG A 6 7.01 -4.97 50.27
CA ARG A 6 7.56 -4.34 51.50
C ARG A 6 6.47 -3.75 52.40
N ARG A 7 5.34 -3.31 51.84
CA ARG A 7 4.20 -2.76 52.60
C ARG A 7 3.33 -3.87 53.21
N GLU A 8 3.31 -5.06 52.59
CA GLU A 8 2.60 -6.26 53.09
C GLU A 8 3.54 -7.48 53.13
N PRO A 9 4.53 -7.51 54.05
CA PRO A 9 5.55 -8.56 54.10
C PRO A 9 5.01 -9.95 54.42
N ASP A 10 3.85 -10.04 55.08
CA ASP A 10 3.21 -11.30 55.46
C ASP A 10 2.28 -11.87 54.38
N ASN A 11 2.19 -11.22 53.20
CA ASN A 11 1.37 -11.72 52.10
C ASN A 11 2.15 -12.74 51.27
N PRO A 12 1.90 -14.06 51.43
CA PRO A 12 2.70 -15.10 50.78
C PRO A 12 2.57 -15.05 49.25
N ALA A 13 1.46 -14.53 48.73
CA ALA A 13 1.28 -14.37 47.28
C ALA A 13 2.19 -13.26 46.72
N LEU A 14 2.36 -12.15 47.43
CA LEU A 14 3.28 -11.08 47.02
C LEU A 14 4.74 -11.51 47.13
N ALA A 15 5.09 -12.28 48.16
CA ALA A 15 6.43 -12.84 48.31
C ALA A 15 6.77 -13.83 47.18
N SER A 16 5.86 -14.77 46.86
CA SER A 16 6.03 -15.72 45.74
C SER A 16 6.15 -14.98 44.41
N ALA A 17 5.27 -14.00 44.17
CA ALA A 17 5.25 -13.26 42.91
C ALA A 17 6.50 -12.38 42.70
N VAL A 18 7.14 -11.90 43.78
CA VAL A 18 8.44 -11.21 43.69
C VAL A 18 9.57 -12.21 43.42
N ALA A 19 9.52 -13.41 44.02
CA ALA A 19 10.53 -14.44 43.80
C ALA A 19 10.47 -15.03 42.37
N GLU A 20 9.27 -15.15 41.80
CA GLU A 20 9.03 -15.66 40.44
C GLU A 20 9.14 -14.56 39.37
N MET A 21 9.35 -13.29 39.76
CA MET A 21 9.38 -12.16 38.81
C MET A 21 10.49 -12.31 37.77
N ASP A 22 11.63 -12.86 38.15
CA ASP A 22 12.77 -13.11 37.26
C ASP A 22 12.48 -14.22 36.23
N GLU A 23 11.43 -15.01 36.43
CA GLU A 23 10.97 -16.05 35.49
C GLU A 23 9.99 -15.51 34.44
N ALA A 24 9.61 -14.23 34.54
CA ALA A 24 8.68 -13.62 33.59
C ALA A 24 9.27 -13.61 32.17
N ALA A 25 8.53 -14.17 31.22
CA ALA A 25 8.92 -14.14 29.82
C ALA A 25 8.69 -12.74 29.23
N ILE A 26 9.79 -12.03 28.96
CA ILE A 26 9.78 -10.71 28.30
C ILE A 26 10.23 -10.91 26.85
N CYS A 27 9.34 -10.66 25.88
CA CYS A 27 9.66 -10.76 24.46
C CYS A 27 8.69 -9.93 23.62
N THR A 28 9.07 -9.65 22.37
CA THR A 28 8.16 -9.07 21.38
C THR A 28 7.10 -10.08 20.94
N LEU A 29 6.00 -9.60 20.34
CA LEU A 29 4.98 -10.49 19.78
C LEU A 29 5.51 -11.37 18.64
N HIS A 30 6.47 -10.86 17.85
CA HIS A 30 7.17 -11.64 16.83
C HIS A 30 7.94 -12.82 17.44
N ALA A 31 8.74 -12.58 18.48
CA ALA A 31 9.49 -13.63 19.16
C ALA A 31 8.56 -14.63 19.88
N PHE A 32 7.43 -14.16 20.40
CA PHE A 32 6.37 -15.02 20.94
C PHE A 32 5.75 -15.91 19.86
N ALA A 33 5.37 -15.35 18.71
CA ALA A 33 4.85 -16.09 17.56
C ALA A 33 5.86 -17.12 17.04
N GLN A 34 7.13 -16.73 16.91
CA GLN A 34 8.22 -17.63 16.51
C GLN A 34 8.33 -18.83 17.46
N ARG A 35 8.30 -18.59 18.78
CA ARG A 35 8.39 -19.67 19.78
C ARG A 35 7.25 -20.68 19.63
N ILE A 36 6.01 -20.19 19.46
CA ILE A 36 4.84 -21.05 19.23
C ILE A 36 5.06 -21.89 17.96
N LEU A 37 5.51 -21.26 16.88
CA LEU A 37 5.70 -21.91 15.59
C LEU A 37 6.83 -22.94 15.61
N VAL A 38 7.91 -22.70 16.35
CA VAL A 38 8.98 -23.69 16.53
C VAL A 38 8.49 -24.89 17.35
N GLU A 39 7.76 -24.65 18.44
CA GLU A 39 7.21 -25.72 19.29
C GLU A 39 6.14 -26.56 18.54
N HIS A 40 5.44 -25.97 17.57
CA HIS A 40 4.31 -26.58 16.86
C HIS A 40 4.46 -26.58 15.32
N ALA A 41 5.70 -26.64 14.80
CA ALA A 41 5.99 -26.43 13.37
C ALA A 41 5.18 -27.34 12.43
N LEU A 42 5.10 -28.64 12.75
CA LEU A 42 4.34 -29.62 11.97
C LEU A 42 2.84 -29.30 11.93
N ALA A 43 2.27 -28.86 13.06
CA ALA A 43 0.86 -28.47 13.14
C ALA A 43 0.59 -27.16 12.39
N ALA A 44 1.58 -26.27 12.32
CA ALA A 44 1.51 -25.01 11.58
C ALA A 44 1.75 -25.17 10.06
N GLY A 45 2.10 -26.37 9.59
CA GLY A 45 2.47 -26.62 8.19
C GLY A 45 3.80 -25.96 7.80
N LEU A 46 4.68 -25.72 8.76
CA LEU A 46 6.00 -25.13 8.56
C LEU A 46 7.10 -26.20 8.57
N PRO A 47 8.24 -25.95 7.90
CA PRO A 47 9.39 -26.83 8.01
C PRO A 47 9.90 -26.85 9.47
N PRO A 48 10.50 -27.98 9.95
CA PRO A 48 10.98 -28.08 11.33
C PRO A 48 12.04 -27.04 11.71
N SER A 49 12.82 -26.58 10.72
CA SER A 49 13.76 -25.47 10.83
C SER A 49 13.44 -24.44 9.76
N PHE A 50 13.44 -23.17 10.14
CA PHE A 50 13.29 -22.05 9.24
C PHE A 50 14.13 -20.86 9.72
N ASP A 51 14.52 -20.02 8.78
CA ASP A 51 15.20 -18.76 9.04
C ASP A 51 14.17 -17.63 9.02
N VAL A 52 14.35 -16.66 9.92
CA VAL A 52 13.57 -15.42 9.94
C VAL A 52 14.40 -14.34 9.27
N LEU A 53 13.87 -13.77 8.18
CA LEU A 53 14.49 -12.69 7.45
C LEU A 53 14.39 -11.38 8.25
N ASP A 54 15.50 -10.67 8.37
CA ASP A 54 15.47 -9.27 8.80
C ASP A 54 14.92 -8.37 7.68
N GLU A 55 14.62 -7.11 8.00
CA GLU A 55 14.01 -6.18 7.05
C GLU A 55 14.82 -5.99 5.76
N LEU A 56 16.16 -5.99 5.87
CA LEU A 56 17.04 -5.84 4.71
C LEU A 56 17.00 -7.07 3.81
N SER A 57 17.05 -8.26 4.42
CA SER A 57 16.99 -9.55 3.72
C SER A 57 15.61 -9.82 3.14
N GLU A 58 14.54 -9.42 3.83
CA GLU A 58 13.16 -9.46 3.34
C GLU A 58 13.01 -8.60 2.08
N ARG A 59 13.53 -7.37 2.11
CA ARG A 59 13.49 -6.48 0.95
C ARG A 59 14.28 -7.03 -0.23
N ALA A 60 15.49 -7.53 0.00
CA ALA A 60 16.30 -8.16 -1.04
C ALA A 60 15.62 -9.41 -1.62
N ASP A 61 14.98 -10.23 -0.79
CA ASP A 61 14.22 -11.41 -1.20
C ASP A 61 13.04 -11.03 -2.10
N LEU A 62 12.26 -10.00 -1.71
CA LEU A 62 11.15 -9.49 -2.53
C LEU A 62 11.64 -8.94 -3.86
N GLU A 63 12.66 -8.08 -3.87
CA GLU A 63 13.20 -7.50 -5.10
C GLU A 63 13.68 -8.59 -6.07
N ALA A 64 14.37 -9.63 -5.57
CA ALA A 64 14.81 -10.76 -6.38
C ALA A 64 13.63 -11.57 -6.96
N ARG A 65 12.54 -11.74 -6.20
CA ARG A 65 11.31 -12.39 -6.69
C ARG A 65 10.58 -11.53 -7.71
N LEU A 66 10.51 -10.23 -7.47
CA LEU A 66 9.83 -9.28 -8.35
C LEU A 66 10.55 -9.15 -9.70
N LEU A 67 11.88 -9.27 -9.71
CA LEU A 67 12.65 -9.32 -10.96
C LEU A 67 12.22 -10.49 -11.84
N ARG A 68 12.15 -11.71 -11.27
CA ARG A 68 11.68 -12.91 -11.99
C ARG A 68 10.22 -12.78 -12.46
N PHE A 69 9.37 -12.21 -11.61
CA PHE A 69 7.99 -11.90 -11.98
C PHE A 69 7.93 -10.91 -13.15
N THR A 70 8.79 -9.89 -13.16
CA THR A 70 8.86 -8.90 -14.23
C THR A 70 9.32 -9.54 -15.54
N ASP A 71 10.30 -10.45 -15.50
CA ASP A 71 10.73 -11.23 -16.68
C ASP A 71 9.56 -12.04 -17.25
N GLN A 72 8.82 -12.76 -16.40
CA GLN A 72 7.63 -13.50 -16.81
C GLN A 72 6.52 -12.59 -17.36
N LEU A 73 6.39 -11.39 -16.82
CA LEU A 73 5.41 -10.41 -17.25
C LEU A 73 5.74 -9.84 -18.64
N LEU A 74 7.02 -9.64 -18.94
CA LEU A 74 7.50 -9.22 -20.26
C LEU A 74 7.29 -10.31 -21.33
N ASP A 75 7.34 -11.58 -20.92
CA ASP A 75 7.09 -12.74 -21.79
C ASP A 75 5.59 -13.06 -21.98
N ASP A 76 4.67 -12.43 -21.23
CA ASP A 76 3.23 -12.66 -21.31
C ASP A 76 2.58 -11.72 -22.36
N PRO A 77 2.09 -12.24 -23.51
CA PRO A 77 1.39 -11.41 -24.50
C PRO A 77 0.13 -10.75 -23.94
N GLY A 78 -0.50 -11.34 -22.91
CA GLY A 78 -1.65 -10.77 -22.22
C GLY A 78 -1.31 -9.58 -21.32
N ALA A 79 -0.03 -9.27 -21.10
CA ALA A 79 0.43 -8.13 -20.32
C ALA A 79 0.97 -6.97 -21.19
N GLU A 80 1.24 -7.19 -22.48
CA GLU A 80 1.91 -6.22 -23.35
C GLU A 80 1.23 -4.84 -23.34
N THR A 81 -0.08 -4.79 -23.56
CA THR A 81 -0.81 -3.50 -23.60
C THR A 81 -0.81 -2.81 -22.24
N MET A 82 -0.92 -3.58 -21.15
CA MET A 82 -0.88 -3.05 -19.79
C MET A 82 0.49 -2.44 -19.48
N LEU A 83 1.57 -3.14 -19.84
CA LEU A 83 2.95 -2.68 -19.66
C LEU A 83 3.24 -1.42 -20.49
N LEU A 84 2.86 -1.40 -21.76
CA LEU A 84 3.05 -0.25 -22.64
C LEU A 84 2.29 0.97 -22.10
N ARG A 85 0.99 0.84 -21.83
CA ARG A 85 0.18 1.95 -21.29
C ARG A 85 0.67 2.39 -19.92
N GLY A 86 1.07 1.46 -19.05
CA GLY A 86 1.70 1.75 -17.77
C GLY A 86 2.96 2.59 -17.93
N PHE A 87 3.86 2.22 -18.84
CA PHE A 87 5.07 2.99 -19.12
C PHE A 87 4.77 4.41 -19.62
N LEU A 88 3.80 4.57 -20.53
CA LEU A 88 3.37 5.88 -21.04
C LEU A 88 2.80 6.77 -19.92
N LEU A 89 2.06 6.16 -18.98
CA LEU A 89 1.50 6.81 -17.79
C LEU A 89 2.51 7.08 -16.67
N GLY A 90 3.76 6.59 -16.80
CA GLY A 90 4.77 6.72 -15.74
C GLY A 90 4.66 5.67 -14.63
N LEU A 91 3.83 4.64 -14.80
CA LEU A 91 3.69 3.49 -13.91
C LEU A 91 4.78 2.45 -14.19
N GLY A 92 6.03 2.82 -13.92
CA GLY A 92 7.20 1.97 -14.16
C GLY A 92 7.56 1.04 -12.99
N ALA A 93 8.74 0.43 -13.09
CA ALA A 93 9.27 -0.49 -12.08
C ALA A 93 9.30 0.06 -10.63
N PRO A 94 9.62 1.34 -10.37
CA PRO A 94 9.57 1.88 -9.00
C PRO A 94 8.17 1.83 -8.39
N ALA A 95 7.14 2.20 -9.17
CA ALA A 95 5.75 2.13 -8.71
C ALA A 95 5.30 0.69 -8.48
N MET A 96 5.72 -0.25 -9.34
CA MET A 96 5.46 -1.68 -9.14
C MET A 96 6.10 -2.20 -7.86
N LEU A 97 7.35 -1.81 -7.57
CA LEU A 97 8.05 -2.21 -6.34
C LEU A 97 7.37 -1.67 -5.09
N GLU A 98 6.92 -0.41 -5.12
CA GLU A 98 6.16 0.19 -4.01
C GLU A 98 4.87 -0.58 -3.74
N VAL A 99 4.08 -0.86 -4.78
CA VAL A 99 2.83 -1.64 -4.64
C VAL A 99 3.11 -3.06 -4.17
N ALA A 100 4.12 -3.72 -4.75
CA ALA A 100 4.52 -5.07 -4.35
C ALA A 100 4.94 -5.13 -2.88
N TRP A 101 5.66 -4.12 -2.39
CA TRP A 101 6.03 -4.00 -0.98
C TRP A 101 4.79 -3.82 -0.09
N CYS A 102 3.88 -2.91 -0.44
CA CYS A 102 2.64 -2.72 0.32
C CYS A 102 1.80 -4.01 0.44
N LEU A 103 1.70 -4.76 -0.66
CA LEU A 103 1.01 -6.06 -0.66
C LEU A 103 1.79 -7.09 0.16
N HIS A 104 3.11 -7.16 0.00
CA HIS A 104 3.98 -8.10 0.70
C HIS A 104 3.89 -7.95 2.22
N SER A 105 4.01 -6.73 2.73
CA SER A 105 4.00 -6.47 4.18
C SER A 105 2.66 -6.77 4.85
N GLN A 106 1.57 -6.96 4.08
CA GLN A 106 0.24 -7.26 4.58
C GLN A 106 -0.46 -8.33 3.73
N TRP A 107 0.30 -9.34 3.27
CA TRP A 107 -0.19 -10.31 2.28
C TRP A 107 -1.40 -11.11 2.76
N ASP A 108 -1.55 -11.26 4.08
CA ASP A 108 -2.66 -11.97 4.69
C ASP A 108 -4.02 -11.29 4.45
N ARG A 109 -4.02 -9.99 4.14
CA ARG A 109 -5.22 -9.25 3.74
C ARG A 109 -5.73 -9.63 2.35
N LEU A 110 -4.95 -10.39 1.57
CA LEU A 110 -5.36 -10.97 0.30
C LEU A 110 -6.06 -12.34 0.47
N GLU A 111 -6.06 -12.89 1.69
CA GLU A 111 -6.80 -14.12 2.02
C GLU A 111 -8.31 -13.89 2.12
N ASP A 112 -9.06 -14.93 2.51
CA ASP A 112 -10.48 -14.86 2.83
C ASP A 112 -11.36 -14.21 1.74
N GLY A 113 -11.00 -14.43 0.47
CA GLY A 113 -11.74 -13.96 -0.71
C GLY A 113 -11.32 -12.59 -1.23
N ALA A 114 -10.41 -11.88 -0.55
CA ALA A 114 -9.94 -10.57 -1.01
C ALA A 114 -9.21 -10.66 -2.36
N LEU A 115 -8.36 -11.67 -2.58
CA LEU A 115 -7.77 -11.93 -3.91
C LEU A 115 -8.85 -12.08 -4.99
N ALA A 116 -9.89 -12.88 -4.73
CA ALA A 116 -10.98 -13.07 -5.69
C ALA A 116 -11.73 -11.75 -5.99
N GLY A 117 -11.87 -10.88 -4.99
CA GLY A 117 -12.41 -9.53 -5.17
C GLY A 117 -11.54 -8.64 -6.06
N VAL A 118 -10.21 -8.67 -5.85
CA VAL A 118 -9.25 -7.94 -6.71
C VAL A 118 -9.27 -8.47 -8.14
N GLU A 119 -9.29 -9.80 -8.30
CA GLU A 119 -9.36 -10.44 -9.61
C GLU A 119 -10.69 -10.20 -10.33
N ALA A 120 -11.80 -10.12 -9.59
CA ALA A 120 -13.11 -9.77 -10.15
C ALA A 120 -13.20 -8.30 -10.59
N ALA A 121 -12.40 -7.41 -9.99
CA ALA A 121 -12.28 -6.01 -10.40
C ALA A 121 -11.34 -5.80 -11.60
N ARG A 122 -10.70 -6.86 -12.10
CA ARG A 122 -9.82 -6.81 -13.28
C ARG A 122 -10.63 -6.32 -14.51
N PRO A 123 -10.07 -5.40 -15.31
CA PRO A 123 -10.71 -5.03 -16.57
C PRO A 123 -10.87 -6.28 -17.47
N PRO A 124 -11.96 -6.38 -18.24
CA PRO A 124 -12.08 -7.44 -19.25
C PRO A 124 -10.84 -7.50 -20.17
N PRO A 125 -10.39 -8.69 -20.60
CA PRO A 125 -9.27 -8.79 -21.52
C PRO A 125 -9.49 -7.94 -22.78
N GLY A 126 -8.54 -7.07 -23.09
CA GLY A 126 -8.63 -6.16 -24.24
C GLY A 126 -9.50 -4.92 -24.01
N SER A 127 -10.08 -4.71 -22.82
CA SER A 127 -10.83 -3.48 -22.52
C SER A 127 -9.89 -2.32 -22.18
N TRP A 128 -9.35 -1.73 -23.22
CA TRP A 128 -8.48 -0.56 -23.14
C TRP A 128 -9.28 0.63 -23.68
N PRO A 129 -9.73 1.58 -22.83
CA PRO A 129 -10.52 2.71 -23.30
C PRO A 129 -9.72 3.48 -24.35
N ALA A 130 -10.40 3.87 -25.42
CA ALA A 130 -9.86 4.79 -26.40
C ALA A 130 -9.65 6.15 -25.74
N LEU A 131 -8.61 6.87 -26.16
CA LEU A 131 -8.27 8.14 -25.54
C LEU A 131 -8.97 9.29 -26.26
N ASP A 132 -10.04 9.84 -25.67
CA ASP A 132 -10.67 11.05 -26.19
C ASP A 132 -10.07 12.31 -25.56
N VAL A 133 -9.13 12.93 -26.28
CA VAL A 133 -8.48 14.19 -25.83
C VAL A 133 -9.32 15.44 -26.11
N THR A 134 -10.44 15.32 -26.83
CA THR A 134 -11.29 16.45 -27.26
C THR A 134 -11.68 17.35 -26.09
N PRO A 135 -12.14 16.84 -24.93
CA PRO A 135 -12.50 17.70 -23.80
C PRO A 135 -11.34 18.53 -23.27
N VAL A 136 -10.11 18.00 -23.34
CA VAL A 136 -8.89 18.71 -22.94
C VAL A 136 -8.56 19.78 -23.98
N ALA A 137 -8.52 19.41 -25.26
CA ALA A 137 -8.20 20.31 -26.36
C ALA A 137 -9.16 21.51 -26.41
N GLU A 138 -10.47 21.28 -26.36
CA GLU A 138 -11.47 22.34 -26.38
C GLU A 138 -11.33 23.29 -25.18
N ALA A 139 -11.00 22.78 -23.99
CA ALA A 139 -10.79 23.61 -22.80
C ALA A 139 -9.53 24.48 -22.92
N LEU A 140 -8.44 23.93 -23.48
CA LEU A 140 -7.21 24.68 -23.78
C LEU A 140 -7.47 25.78 -24.81
N GLU A 141 -8.19 25.46 -25.89
CA GLU A 141 -8.56 26.42 -26.94
C GLU A 141 -9.43 27.55 -26.39
N ARG A 142 -10.41 27.25 -25.53
CA ARG A 142 -11.21 28.26 -24.84
C ARG A 142 -10.34 29.19 -23.99
N ALA A 143 -9.34 28.66 -23.28
CA ALA A 143 -8.42 29.47 -22.49
C ALA A 143 -7.56 30.37 -23.39
N LEU A 144 -6.99 29.84 -24.47
CA LEU A 144 -6.14 30.60 -25.39
C LEU A 144 -6.92 31.69 -26.15
N ALA A 145 -8.19 31.44 -26.48
CA ALA A 145 -9.06 32.42 -27.13
C ALA A 145 -9.28 33.70 -26.31
N LEU A 146 -9.05 33.64 -24.99
CA LEU A 146 -9.14 34.80 -24.09
C LEU A 146 -7.82 35.58 -23.96
N ALA A 147 -6.70 35.07 -24.50
CA ALA A 147 -5.40 35.72 -24.41
C ALA A 147 -5.38 37.18 -24.91
N PRO A 148 -6.08 37.57 -26.00
CA PRO A 148 -6.12 38.95 -26.47
C PRO A 148 -6.76 39.96 -25.51
N LEU A 149 -7.41 39.50 -24.43
CA LEU A 149 -7.99 40.39 -23.42
C LEU A 149 -6.93 40.99 -22.49
N CYS A 150 -5.74 40.39 -22.41
CA CYS A 150 -4.69 40.87 -21.53
C CYS A 150 -4.08 42.18 -22.06
N THR A 151 -3.97 43.18 -21.20
CA THR A 151 -3.37 44.48 -21.53
C THR A 151 -1.88 44.56 -21.22
N ASP A 152 -1.32 43.56 -20.56
CA ASP A 152 0.07 43.52 -20.12
C ASP A 152 0.74 42.21 -20.58
N PRO A 153 1.65 42.24 -21.56
CA PRO A 153 2.31 41.03 -22.06
C PRO A 153 3.23 40.38 -21.02
N ASP A 154 3.63 41.10 -19.96
CA ASP A 154 4.47 40.55 -18.90
C ASP A 154 3.68 39.81 -17.80
N ASP A 155 2.34 39.83 -17.87
CA ASP A 155 1.45 39.15 -16.94
C ASP A 155 1.72 37.64 -16.91
N HIS A 156 1.82 37.07 -15.69
CA HIS A 156 2.11 35.66 -15.52
C HIS A 156 1.03 34.73 -16.07
N LEU A 157 -0.24 35.15 -16.09
CA LEU A 157 -1.31 34.36 -16.71
C LEU A 157 -1.19 34.42 -18.24
N ALA A 158 -0.79 35.56 -18.80
CA ALA A 158 -0.60 35.72 -20.24
C ALA A 158 0.56 34.85 -20.73
N LYS A 159 1.70 34.87 -20.02
CA LYS A 159 2.84 33.97 -20.27
C LYS A 159 2.46 32.50 -20.13
N HIS A 160 1.61 32.15 -19.17
CA HIS A 160 1.10 30.78 -19.04
C HIS A 160 0.26 30.35 -20.26
N LEU A 161 -0.61 31.23 -20.79
CA LEU A 161 -1.35 30.93 -22.01
C LEU A 161 -0.40 30.78 -23.22
N ASP A 162 0.54 31.72 -23.37
CA ASP A 162 1.47 31.79 -24.51
C ASP A 162 2.51 30.67 -24.53
N GLU A 163 2.98 30.21 -23.37
CA GLU A 163 4.03 29.20 -23.29
C GLU A 163 3.46 27.78 -23.04
N ARG A 164 2.47 27.65 -22.14
CA ARG A 164 1.99 26.34 -21.69
C ARG A 164 0.79 25.87 -22.49
N ILE A 165 -0.22 26.72 -22.64
CA ILE A 165 -1.51 26.33 -23.24
C ILE A 165 -1.37 26.21 -24.76
N SER A 166 -0.73 27.18 -25.41
CA SER A 166 -0.44 27.15 -26.85
C SER A 166 0.35 25.89 -27.25
N ALA A 167 1.43 25.57 -26.52
CA ALA A 167 2.26 24.40 -26.77
C ALA A 167 1.48 23.10 -26.55
N ALA A 168 0.58 23.06 -25.57
CA ALA A 168 -0.28 21.90 -25.36
C ALA A 168 -1.27 21.70 -26.51
N ILE A 169 -1.86 22.77 -27.05
CA ILE A 169 -2.74 22.70 -28.22
C ILE A 169 -1.96 22.20 -29.44
N GLU A 170 -0.76 22.74 -29.68
CA GLU A 170 0.08 22.33 -30.81
C GLU A 170 0.46 20.84 -30.72
N VAL A 171 0.89 20.37 -29.54
CA VAL A 171 1.28 18.97 -29.36
C VAL A 171 0.08 18.03 -29.49
N LEU A 172 -1.07 18.36 -28.90
CA LEU A 172 -2.28 17.53 -29.01
C LEU A 172 -2.83 17.51 -30.45
N GLY A 173 -2.77 18.65 -31.15
CA GLY A 173 -3.15 18.72 -32.56
C GLY A 173 -2.20 17.93 -33.47
N ALA A 174 -0.90 17.96 -33.19
CA ALA A 174 0.10 17.19 -33.92
C ALA A 174 0.03 15.68 -33.64
N ALA A 175 -0.39 15.28 -32.43
CA ALA A 175 -0.63 13.88 -32.10
C ALA A 175 -1.76 13.29 -32.96
N GLY A 176 -2.82 14.06 -33.22
CA GLY A 176 -3.97 13.58 -34.01
C GLY A 176 -4.55 12.30 -33.41
N ASP A 177 -4.58 11.23 -34.20
CA ASP A 177 -5.07 9.91 -33.78
C ASP A 177 -4.01 9.05 -33.03
N ASP A 178 -2.80 9.57 -32.83
CA ASP A 178 -1.75 8.88 -32.05
C ASP A 178 -2.03 8.99 -30.55
N GLU A 179 -2.80 8.03 -30.04
CA GLU A 179 -3.13 7.92 -28.61
C GLU A 179 -1.88 7.84 -27.72
N GLN A 180 -0.78 7.24 -28.18
CA GLN A 180 0.41 7.06 -27.35
C GLN A 180 1.14 8.39 -27.18
N ALA A 181 1.28 9.16 -28.26
CA ALA A 181 1.85 10.50 -28.22
C ALA A 181 1.02 11.44 -27.33
N ALA A 182 -0.30 11.39 -27.45
CA ALA A 182 -1.20 12.16 -26.60
C ALA A 182 -1.09 11.75 -25.12
N LEU A 183 -1.12 10.44 -24.83
CA LEU A 183 -1.07 9.93 -23.46
C LEU A 183 0.23 10.30 -22.75
N VAL A 184 1.38 10.09 -23.40
CA VAL A 184 2.69 10.40 -22.79
C VAL A 184 2.84 11.90 -22.55
N PHE A 185 2.34 12.73 -23.47
CA PHE A 185 2.33 14.18 -23.30
C PHE A 185 1.48 14.60 -22.10
N LEU A 186 0.22 14.15 -22.03
CA LEU A 186 -0.70 14.53 -20.96
C LEU A 186 -0.24 14.02 -19.58
N ALA A 187 0.33 12.81 -19.53
CA ALA A 187 0.81 12.21 -18.28
C ALA A 187 2.06 12.94 -17.73
N ARG A 188 2.94 13.43 -18.59
CA ARG A 188 4.21 14.06 -18.20
C ARG A 188 4.17 15.59 -18.19
N SER A 189 3.09 16.18 -18.70
CA SER A 189 2.92 17.63 -18.70
C SER A 189 2.68 18.18 -17.29
N PRO A 190 3.29 19.32 -16.94
CA PRO A 190 2.82 20.15 -15.83
C PRO A 190 1.34 20.50 -15.99
N GLY A 191 0.66 20.74 -14.87
CA GLY A 191 -0.77 21.04 -14.88
C GLY A 191 -1.13 22.32 -15.64
N PHE A 192 -2.36 22.37 -16.14
CA PHE A 192 -2.83 23.48 -16.97
C PHE A 192 -3.44 24.65 -16.19
N SER A 193 -3.74 24.47 -14.90
CA SER A 193 -4.24 25.54 -14.04
C SER A 193 -3.16 26.58 -13.73
N SER A 194 -3.54 27.85 -13.64
CA SER A 194 -2.67 28.91 -13.12
C SER A 194 -3.45 29.86 -12.21
N ALA A 195 -2.87 30.15 -11.04
CA ALA A 195 -3.38 31.17 -10.10
C ALA A 195 -2.58 32.48 -10.16
N ARG A 196 -1.50 32.52 -10.96
CA ARG A 196 -0.63 33.70 -11.10
C ARG A 196 -1.22 34.67 -12.12
N GLY A 197 -0.82 35.94 -12.08
CA GLY A 197 -1.31 37.02 -12.94
C GLY A 197 -2.17 38.05 -12.21
N GLN A 198 -2.25 39.27 -12.75
CA GLN A 198 -2.94 40.43 -12.15
C GLN A 198 -4.32 40.60 -12.77
N ALA A 199 -5.38 40.56 -11.96
CA ALA A 199 -6.76 40.55 -12.47
C ALA A 199 -7.11 41.82 -13.28
N ASP A 200 -6.55 42.96 -12.92
CA ASP A 200 -6.80 44.26 -13.57
C ASP A 200 -6.35 44.29 -15.04
N ASN A 201 -5.37 43.45 -15.40
CA ASN A 201 -4.85 43.34 -16.76
C ASN A 201 -5.83 42.67 -17.75
N TRP A 202 -6.94 42.08 -17.27
CA TRP A 202 -7.78 41.17 -18.06
C TRP A 202 -9.19 41.69 -18.32
N GLN A 203 -9.42 43.00 -18.30
CA GLN A 203 -10.73 43.60 -18.60
C GLN A 203 -11.88 42.96 -17.79
N GLN A 204 -11.64 42.69 -16.50
CA GLN A 204 -12.56 42.00 -15.57
C GLN A 204 -12.88 40.53 -15.90
N ARG A 205 -12.16 39.89 -16.83
CA ARG A 205 -12.36 38.49 -17.23
C ARG A 205 -11.27 37.52 -16.78
N ALA A 206 -10.36 37.93 -15.89
CA ALA A 206 -9.32 37.05 -15.33
C ALA A 206 -9.90 35.75 -14.72
N ALA A 207 -11.06 35.85 -14.06
CA ALA A 207 -11.72 34.68 -13.47
C ALA A 207 -12.12 33.64 -14.53
N GLU A 208 -12.56 34.08 -15.70
CA GLU A 208 -12.97 33.19 -16.79
C GLU A 208 -11.77 32.50 -17.45
N VAL A 209 -10.65 33.23 -17.63
CA VAL A 209 -9.38 32.64 -18.10
C VAL A 209 -8.91 31.55 -17.14
N ARG A 210 -8.90 31.85 -15.84
CA ARG A 210 -8.51 30.88 -14.81
C ARG A 210 -9.45 29.67 -14.78
N GLN A 211 -10.75 29.89 -14.97
CA GLN A 211 -11.73 28.81 -15.04
C GLN A 211 -11.47 27.91 -16.25
N ALA A 212 -11.24 28.47 -17.45
CA ALA A 212 -10.93 27.67 -18.64
C ALA A 212 -9.65 26.83 -18.47
N CYS A 213 -8.59 27.40 -17.89
CA CYS A 213 -7.38 26.67 -17.51
C CYS A 213 -7.65 25.55 -16.48
N ALA A 214 -8.51 25.80 -15.50
CA ALA A 214 -8.92 24.81 -14.50
C ALA A 214 -9.75 23.68 -15.12
N ASP A 215 -10.66 24.01 -16.04
CA ASP A 215 -11.45 23.03 -16.78
C ASP A 215 -10.55 22.11 -17.61
N ALA A 216 -9.51 22.66 -18.26
CA ALA A 216 -8.53 21.88 -19.01
C ALA A 216 -7.76 20.90 -18.09
N GLU A 217 -7.34 21.35 -16.91
CA GLU A 217 -6.67 20.48 -15.93
C GLU A 217 -7.62 19.40 -15.37
N THR A 218 -8.88 19.74 -15.10
CA THR A 218 -9.89 18.77 -14.68
C THR A 218 -10.14 17.72 -15.77
N ALA A 219 -10.29 18.14 -17.02
CA ALA A 219 -10.44 17.24 -18.16
C ALA A 219 -9.22 16.32 -18.32
N ARG A 220 -8.00 16.87 -18.21
CA ARG A 220 -6.76 16.10 -18.27
C ARG A 220 -6.72 15.02 -17.17
N ARG A 221 -7.06 15.38 -15.93
CA ARG A 221 -7.06 14.42 -14.81
C ARG A 221 -8.10 13.33 -14.99
N ALA A 222 -9.31 13.67 -15.44
CA ALA A 222 -10.36 12.69 -15.70
C ALA A 222 -9.91 11.67 -16.77
N LEU A 223 -9.35 12.16 -17.87
CA LEU A 223 -8.81 11.33 -18.95
C LEU A 223 -7.67 10.43 -18.47
N LEU A 224 -6.71 10.96 -17.71
CA LEU A 224 -5.62 10.15 -17.15
C LEU A 224 -6.12 9.11 -16.13
N ALA A 225 -7.15 9.44 -15.34
CA ALA A 225 -7.77 8.49 -14.42
C ALA A 225 -8.47 7.35 -15.18
N GLU A 226 -9.22 7.66 -16.23
CA GLU A 226 -9.85 6.66 -17.10
C GLU A 226 -8.81 5.77 -17.80
N ALA A 227 -7.72 6.36 -18.31
CA ALA A 227 -6.65 5.62 -18.97
C ALA A 227 -5.86 4.72 -18.00
N SER A 228 -5.65 5.17 -16.76
CA SER A 228 -4.85 4.45 -15.78
C SER A 228 -5.63 3.39 -14.99
N ALA A 229 -6.94 3.57 -14.77
CA ALA A 229 -7.76 2.64 -14.00
C ALA A 229 -7.64 1.16 -14.45
N PRO A 230 -7.79 0.81 -15.74
CA PRO A 230 -7.63 -0.59 -16.18
C PRO A 230 -6.18 -1.08 -16.03
N VAL A 231 -5.18 -0.23 -16.29
CA VAL A 231 -3.76 -0.57 -16.11
C VAL A 231 -3.47 -0.92 -14.65
N VAL A 232 -3.93 -0.09 -13.72
CA VAL A 232 -3.75 -0.31 -12.28
C VAL A 232 -4.50 -1.56 -11.82
N GLY A 233 -5.75 -1.75 -12.25
CA GLY A 233 -6.54 -2.93 -11.87
C GLY A 233 -5.91 -4.25 -12.35
N GLU A 234 -5.44 -4.27 -13.60
CA GLU A 234 -4.71 -5.39 -14.20
C GLU A 234 -3.39 -5.69 -13.46
N MET A 235 -2.58 -4.65 -13.23
CA MET A 235 -1.31 -4.77 -12.51
C MET A 235 -1.52 -5.24 -11.07
N LEU A 236 -2.48 -4.67 -10.36
CA LEU A 236 -2.79 -5.00 -8.98
C LEU A 236 -3.23 -6.46 -8.83
N ALA A 237 -4.08 -6.97 -9.74
CA ALA A 237 -4.50 -8.37 -9.71
C ALA A 237 -3.32 -9.34 -9.89
N ARG A 238 -2.40 -9.02 -10.81
CA ARG A 238 -1.20 -9.83 -11.05
C ARG A 238 -0.23 -9.78 -9.87
N LEU A 239 0.03 -8.59 -9.32
CA LEU A 239 0.87 -8.42 -8.15
C LEU A 239 0.27 -9.10 -6.91
N ALA A 240 -1.04 -9.00 -6.68
CA ALA A 240 -1.71 -9.67 -5.56
C ALA A 240 -1.54 -11.19 -5.61
N ARG A 241 -1.70 -11.79 -6.80
CA ARG A 241 -1.45 -13.22 -7.00
C ARG A 241 0.01 -13.58 -6.74
N PHE A 242 0.93 -12.83 -7.34
CA PHE A 242 2.37 -12.97 -7.11
C PHE A 242 2.73 -12.90 -5.61
N THR A 243 2.13 -11.97 -4.87
CA THR A 243 2.39 -11.80 -3.43
C THR A 243 2.02 -13.06 -2.64
N LEU A 244 0.84 -13.65 -2.91
CA LEU A 244 0.41 -14.88 -2.24
C LEU A 244 1.27 -16.08 -2.63
N GLU A 245 1.61 -16.22 -3.90
CA GLU A 245 2.53 -17.26 -4.38
C GLU A 245 3.92 -17.12 -3.74
N ALA A 246 4.42 -15.89 -3.60
CA ALA A 246 5.67 -15.60 -2.92
C ALA A 246 5.61 -15.95 -1.41
N ALA A 247 4.48 -15.71 -0.74
CA ALA A 247 4.29 -16.11 0.66
C ALA A 247 4.31 -17.64 0.84
N VAL A 248 3.66 -18.38 -0.07
CA VAL A 248 3.70 -19.85 -0.07
C VAL A 248 5.12 -20.35 -0.35
N ALA A 249 5.82 -19.76 -1.32
CA ALA A 249 7.19 -20.14 -1.66
C ALA A 249 8.16 -19.91 -0.49
N ARG A 250 8.03 -18.77 0.22
CA ARG A 250 8.80 -18.47 1.43
C ARG A 250 8.71 -19.58 2.48
N VAL A 251 7.49 -20.08 2.75
CA VAL A 251 7.27 -21.21 3.66
C VAL A 251 7.96 -22.48 3.17
N ALA A 252 7.82 -22.81 1.88
CA ALA A 252 8.42 -24.01 1.29
C ALA A 252 9.96 -23.97 1.31
N GLU A 253 10.54 -22.77 1.18
CA GLU A 253 11.98 -22.52 1.25
C GLU A 253 12.51 -22.41 2.70
N GLY A 254 11.62 -22.42 3.71
CA GLY A 254 12.00 -22.24 5.11
C GLY A 254 12.53 -20.84 5.41
N ARG A 255 12.08 -19.82 4.68
CA ARG A 255 12.47 -18.41 4.85
C ARG A 255 11.23 -17.59 5.17
N LEU A 256 11.02 -17.24 6.43
CA LEU A 256 9.84 -16.51 6.90
C LEU A 256 10.20 -15.05 7.18
N THR A 257 9.27 -14.13 6.91
CA THR A 257 9.36 -12.75 7.40
C THR A 257 8.75 -12.63 8.80
N PHE A 258 8.95 -11.49 9.46
CA PHE A 258 8.27 -11.20 10.73
C PHE A 258 6.75 -11.24 10.60
N HIS A 259 6.20 -10.72 9.49
CA HIS A 259 4.76 -10.78 9.22
C HIS A 259 4.27 -12.22 9.04
N ASP A 260 5.04 -13.05 8.33
CA ASP A 260 4.68 -14.47 8.14
C ASP A 260 4.52 -15.17 9.51
N LEU A 261 5.39 -14.90 10.49
CA LEU A 261 5.29 -15.50 11.83
C LEU A 261 3.94 -15.19 12.49
N LEU A 262 3.47 -13.94 12.40
CA LEU A 262 2.19 -13.54 12.99
C LEU A 262 1.01 -14.24 12.29
N VAL A 263 1.03 -14.27 10.97
CA VAL A 263 -0.03 -14.88 10.15
C VAL A 263 -0.13 -16.38 10.39
N HIS A 264 1.01 -17.08 10.42
CA HIS A 264 1.05 -18.52 10.69
C HIS A 264 0.67 -18.85 12.13
N ALA A 265 1.13 -18.07 13.12
CA ALA A 265 0.74 -18.25 14.51
C ALA A 265 -0.78 -18.06 14.69
N ARG A 266 -1.35 -17.01 14.10
CA ARG A 266 -2.80 -16.78 14.08
C ARG A 266 -3.56 -17.98 13.50
N ARG A 267 -3.10 -18.51 12.36
CA ARG A 267 -3.72 -19.66 11.69
C ARG A 267 -3.67 -20.92 12.54
N LEU A 268 -2.52 -21.22 13.14
CA LEU A 268 -2.35 -22.34 14.06
C LEU A 268 -3.31 -22.22 15.25
N LEU A 269 -3.31 -21.06 15.91
CA LEU A 269 -4.14 -20.81 17.10
C LEU A 269 -5.64 -20.82 16.80
N ARG A 270 -6.06 -20.65 15.55
CA ARG A 270 -7.47 -20.77 15.16
C ARG A 270 -8.02 -22.18 15.41
N HIS A 271 -7.19 -23.22 15.25
CA HIS A 271 -7.64 -24.61 15.26
C HIS A 271 -6.96 -25.47 16.33
N ASP A 272 -5.80 -25.08 16.84
CA ASP A 272 -5.04 -25.86 17.83
C ASP A 272 -5.49 -25.58 19.27
N GLU A 273 -6.54 -26.28 19.74
CA GLU A 273 -6.98 -26.19 21.14
C GLU A 273 -5.91 -26.73 22.12
N GLY A 274 -5.11 -27.72 21.71
CA GLY A 274 -4.05 -28.30 22.53
C GLY A 274 -2.94 -27.29 22.81
N GLY A 275 -2.41 -26.66 21.76
CA GLY A 275 -1.43 -25.58 21.87
C GLY A 275 -1.98 -24.37 22.63
N ARG A 276 -3.23 -23.96 22.38
CA ARG A 276 -3.88 -22.90 23.17
C ARG A 276 -3.97 -23.24 24.65
N ALA A 277 -4.36 -24.46 25.01
CA ALA A 277 -4.42 -24.90 26.40
C ALA A 277 -3.03 -24.92 27.06
N ALA A 278 -2.00 -25.37 26.34
CA ALA A 278 -0.62 -25.34 26.82
C ALA A 278 -0.13 -23.90 27.07
N LEU A 279 -0.39 -23.00 26.12
CA LEU A 279 -0.06 -21.57 26.25
C LEU A 279 -0.76 -20.93 27.44
N ARG A 280 -2.06 -21.16 27.62
CA ARG A 280 -2.83 -20.64 28.78
C ARG A 280 -2.33 -21.16 30.12
N ARG A 281 -1.87 -22.42 30.16
CA ARG A 281 -1.23 -22.99 31.36
C ARG A 281 0.10 -22.33 31.68
N ARG A 282 0.89 -22.01 30.65
CA ARG A 282 2.21 -21.38 30.76
C ARG A 282 2.10 -19.89 31.09
N TYR A 283 1.17 -19.19 30.45
CA TYR A 283 0.97 -17.74 30.56
C TYR A 283 -0.43 -17.44 31.11
N ARG A 284 -0.52 -17.32 32.44
CA ARG A 284 -1.78 -16.98 33.12
C ARG A 284 -2.06 -15.48 33.17
N TRP A 285 -0.99 -14.69 33.15
CA TRP A 285 -1.01 -13.23 33.17
C TRP A 285 -0.22 -12.72 31.98
N LEU A 286 -0.82 -11.84 31.19
CA LEU A 286 -0.19 -11.20 30.06
C LEU A 286 -0.25 -9.70 30.26
N LEU A 287 0.91 -9.05 30.16
CA LEU A 287 1.04 -7.61 30.08
C LEU A 287 1.43 -7.28 28.64
N ILE A 288 0.62 -6.47 27.97
CA ILE A 288 0.93 -5.96 26.64
C ILE A 288 1.14 -4.47 26.80
N ASP A 289 2.38 -4.06 26.59
CA ASP A 289 2.78 -2.65 26.59
C ASP A 289 2.62 -2.05 25.19
N GLU A 290 2.51 -0.73 25.12
CA GLU A 290 2.32 0.04 23.87
C GLU A 290 1.19 -0.52 22.98
N PHE A 291 0.05 -0.87 23.60
CA PHE A 291 -1.08 -1.49 22.90
C PHE A 291 -1.64 -0.62 21.77
N GLN A 292 -1.46 0.71 21.82
CA GLN A 292 -1.89 1.61 20.75
C GLN A 292 -1.18 1.35 19.41
N ASP A 293 0.02 0.75 19.42
CA ASP A 293 0.80 0.44 18.23
C ASP A 293 0.62 -1.02 17.76
N THR A 294 -0.31 -1.76 18.38
CA THR A 294 -0.60 -3.16 18.03
C THR A 294 -1.47 -3.23 16.78
N ASP A 295 -1.01 -3.96 15.76
CA ASP A 295 -1.77 -4.18 14.53
C ASP A 295 -2.87 -5.27 14.69
N PRO A 296 -3.82 -5.38 13.74
CA PRO A 296 -4.90 -6.36 13.81
C PRO A 296 -4.45 -7.83 13.86
N VAL A 297 -3.36 -8.22 13.20
CA VAL A 297 -2.90 -9.62 13.19
C VAL A 297 -2.23 -9.98 14.51
N GLN A 298 -1.45 -9.06 15.09
CA GLN A 298 -0.89 -9.17 16.44
C GLN A 298 -1.98 -9.36 17.50
N TRP A 299 -3.02 -8.52 17.46
CA TRP A 299 -4.15 -8.67 18.37
C TRP A 299 -4.86 -10.02 18.19
N GLN A 300 -5.07 -10.47 16.95
CA GLN A 300 -5.69 -11.77 16.69
C GLN A 300 -4.89 -12.96 17.25
N VAL A 301 -3.55 -12.87 17.30
CA VAL A 301 -2.71 -13.89 17.96
C VAL A 301 -3.00 -13.93 19.45
N ILE A 302 -2.99 -12.76 20.11
CA ILE A 302 -3.25 -12.63 21.55
C ILE A 302 -4.67 -13.09 21.89
N ASP A 303 -5.66 -12.57 21.18
CA ASP A 303 -7.08 -12.80 21.45
C ASP A 303 -7.42 -14.28 21.36
N ARG A 304 -6.98 -14.96 20.28
CA ARG A 304 -7.22 -16.40 20.08
C ARG A 304 -6.55 -17.24 21.17
N ALA A 305 -5.34 -16.87 21.57
CA ALA A 305 -4.60 -17.61 22.57
C ALA A 305 -5.18 -17.43 23.99
N PHE A 306 -5.60 -16.22 24.37
CA PHE A 306 -5.76 -15.85 25.79
C PHE A 306 -7.13 -15.28 26.19
N SER A 307 -7.89 -14.67 25.28
CA SER A 307 -9.12 -13.96 25.65
C SER A 307 -10.14 -14.85 26.34
N GLY A 308 -10.69 -14.35 27.46
CA GLY A 308 -11.67 -15.05 28.30
C GLY A 308 -11.11 -16.24 29.09
N ARG A 309 -9.80 -16.48 29.06
CA ARG A 309 -9.16 -17.66 29.69
C ARG A 309 -7.96 -17.30 30.57
N SER A 310 -7.20 -16.29 30.19
CA SER A 310 -6.09 -15.72 30.97
C SER A 310 -6.39 -14.28 31.34
N THR A 311 -5.70 -13.75 32.36
CA THR A 311 -5.76 -12.31 32.65
C THR A 311 -4.87 -11.56 31.67
N VAL A 312 -5.47 -10.73 30.83
CA VAL A 312 -4.76 -9.88 29.87
C VAL A 312 -4.89 -8.44 30.31
N ILE A 313 -3.76 -7.77 30.51
CA ILE A 313 -3.65 -6.36 30.89
C ILE A 313 -3.04 -5.62 29.71
N LEU A 314 -3.79 -4.67 29.17
CA LEU A 314 -3.38 -3.82 28.06
C LEU A 314 -2.94 -2.47 28.62
N ILE A 315 -1.74 -2.05 28.29
CA ILE A 315 -1.14 -0.77 28.67
C ILE A 315 -0.90 0.00 27.38
N GLY A 316 -1.31 1.26 27.35
CA GLY A 316 -1.10 2.12 26.19
C GLY A 316 -1.74 3.49 26.35
N ASP A 317 -1.37 4.42 25.48
CA ASP A 317 -1.92 5.78 25.40
C ASP A 317 -2.40 6.06 23.96
N PRO A 318 -3.72 6.17 23.71
CA PRO A 318 -4.23 6.41 22.36
C PRO A 318 -3.79 7.76 21.76
N LYS A 319 -3.26 8.70 22.57
CA LYS A 319 -2.70 9.97 22.07
C LYS A 319 -1.28 9.83 21.54
N GLN A 320 -0.64 8.68 21.75
CA GLN A 320 0.73 8.38 21.34
C GLN A 320 0.80 7.35 20.21
N ALA A 321 -0.32 7.01 19.56
CA ALA A 321 -0.30 6.22 18.34
C ALA A 321 0.41 7.02 17.23
N ILE A 322 1.50 6.47 16.67
CA ILE A 322 2.36 7.10 15.65
C ILE A 322 2.05 6.54 14.26
#